data_AF-A0AAV2DCJ8-F1
#
_entry.id   AF-A0AAV2DCJ8-F1
#
_cell.length_a   1.000
_cell.length_b   1.000
_cell.length_c   1.000
_cell.angle_alpha   90.00
_cell.angle_beta   90.00
_cell.angle_gamma   90.00
#
_symmetry.space_group_name_H-M   'P 1'
#
loop_
_entity.id
_entity.type
_entity.pdbx_description
1 polymer ?
#
loop_
_entity_poly.entity_id
_entity_poly.type
_entity_poly.pdbx_seq_one_letter_code
_entity_poly.pdbx_strand_id
1 'polypeptide(L)'
;MGAGFSDLLDRDDGRTTLGDVPESCAASILGCLDPPEICRLAGLNRAFRGASWADIVWETKLPSNYKFLVEKVLADKTMPEKSSRKEIYSRLCAPNCFADDENKMVWLEKSSGKVCVLVSYKAMRITGIDDRRYWTHIPSDESRFKQIAYLQQTWWLEVVGELDDFHFPAGTYTLFFKLHLGKPSAASKRFIGGRRVSSSDQVHGWDKKPVRFQLSTSNGRQTAWSERYLAEQGSWAHYRAGEFTVDNPDVPIKIKFSMMQIDCTHTKGGLCLDSVLVCPKELGDGVMMKQLA
;
A
#
# COMPACT_ATOMS: atom_id res chain seq x y z
N MET A 1 49.43 -20.62 -54.24
CA MET A 1 49.01 -19.35 -53.62
C MET A 1 47.69 -19.64 -52.91
N GLY A 2 47.59 -19.94 -51.62
CA GLY A 2 48.24 -19.30 -50.47
C GLY A 2 47.31 -18.25 -49.85
N ALA A 3 46.06 -18.59 -49.52
CA ALA A 3 45.12 -17.69 -48.85
C ALA A 3 45.25 -17.90 -47.34
N GLY A 4 45.94 -16.98 -46.68
CA GLY A 4 46.17 -16.99 -45.24
C GLY A 4 44.87 -16.83 -44.46
N PHE A 5 44.68 -17.74 -43.50
CA PHE A 5 43.80 -17.56 -42.36
C PHE A 5 44.27 -16.32 -41.60
N SER A 6 43.41 -15.30 -41.50
CA SER A 6 43.57 -14.24 -40.52
C SER A 6 42.98 -14.73 -39.20
N ASP A 7 43.81 -15.44 -38.45
CA ASP A 7 43.54 -15.79 -37.06
C ASP A 7 43.64 -14.48 -36.25
N LEU A 8 42.49 -13.83 -36.03
CA LEU A 8 42.36 -12.75 -35.06
C LEU A 8 42.44 -13.39 -33.67
N LEU A 9 43.67 -13.62 -33.23
CA LEU A 9 43.97 -13.90 -31.83
C LEU A 9 43.47 -12.72 -31.01
N ASP A 10 42.37 -12.94 -30.29
CA ASP A 10 41.95 -12.13 -29.16
C ASP A 10 43.17 -11.97 -28.24
N ARG A 11 43.75 -10.77 -28.23
CA ARG A 11 44.74 -10.40 -27.23
C ARG A 11 43.95 -10.25 -25.93
N ASP A 12 44.00 -11.29 -25.10
CA ASP A 12 43.63 -11.23 -23.68
C ASP A 12 44.59 -10.26 -22.99
N ASP A 13 44.29 -8.97 -23.10
CA ASP A 13 44.93 -7.89 -22.37
C ASP A 13 44.44 -8.00 -20.93
N GLY A 14 45.05 -8.89 -20.13
CA GLY A 14 44.67 -9.43 -18.79
C GLY A 14 44.05 -8.46 -17.78
N ARG A 15 42.97 -7.79 -18.19
CA ARG A 15 42.20 -6.78 -17.51
C ARG A 15 40.96 -7.48 -17.01
N THR A 16 40.94 -7.73 -15.72
CA THR A 16 39.75 -8.19 -15.03
C THR A 16 38.60 -7.23 -15.31
N THR A 17 37.55 -7.75 -15.93
CA THR A 17 36.30 -7.03 -16.19
C THR A 17 35.31 -7.31 -15.05
N LEU A 18 34.26 -6.51 -14.97
CA LEU A 18 33.16 -6.76 -14.04
C LEU A 18 32.43 -8.09 -14.32
N GLY A 19 32.64 -8.69 -15.49
CA GLY A 19 32.12 -10.01 -15.86
C GLY A 19 32.87 -11.17 -15.24
N ASP A 20 34.09 -10.95 -14.75
CA ASP A 20 34.96 -11.98 -14.16
C ASP A 20 34.74 -12.14 -12.64
N VAL A 21 33.80 -11.36 -12.08
CA VAL A 21 33.42 -11.44 -10.66
C VAL A 21 32.70 -12.76 -10.40
N PRO A 22 33.15 -13.57 -9.41
CA PRO A 22 32.45 -14.78 -9.02
C PRO A 22 30.99 -14.50 -8.62
N GLU A 23 30.08 -15.40 -8.99
CA GLU A 23 28.64 -15.23 -8.74
C GLU A 23 28.33 -15.05 -7.24
N SER A 24 29.07 -15.72 -6.36
CA SER A 24 28.94 -15.57 -4.91
C SER A 24 29.27 -14.15 -4.43
N CYS A 25 30.35 -13.55 -4.95
CA CYS A 25 30.71 -12.16 -4.65
C CYS A 25 29.68 -11.18 -5.20
N ALA A 26 29.20 -11.40 -6.43
CA ALA A 26 28.14 -10.60 -7.02
C ALA A 26 26.85 -10.70 -6.20
N ALA A 27 26.48 -11.90 -5.73
CA ALA A 27 25.30 -12.11 -4.89
C ALA A 27 25.42 -11.39 -3.55
N SER A 28 26.60 -11.38 -2.90
CA SER A 28 26.83 -10.61 -1.68
C SER A 28 26.65 -9.11 -1.90
N ILE A 29 27.17 -8.57 -3.02
CA ILE A 29 26.98 -7.16 -3.39
C ILE A 29 25.49 -6.87 -3.59
N LEU A 30 24.79 -7.70 -4.38
CA LEU A 30 23.36 -7.54 -4.65
C LEU A 30 22.51 -7.64 -3.38
N GLY A 31 22.89 -8.48 -2.42
CA GLY A 31 22.22 -8.60 -1.12
C GLY A 31 22.20 -7.30 -0.32
N CYS A 32 23.14 -6.39 -0.54
CA CYS A 32 23.19 -5.08 0.12
C CYS A 32 22.35 -3.99 -0.57
N LEU A 33 21.79 -4.26 -1.74
CA LEU A 33 21.12 -3.26 -2.58
C LEU A 33 19.59 -3.37 -2.52
N ASP A 34 18.89 -2.30 -2.86
CA ASP A 34 17.44 -2.36 -2.95
C ASP A 34 16.99 -3.10 -4.22
N PRO A 35 15.81 -3.75 -4.23
CA PRO A 35 15.33 -4.54 -5.38
C PRO A 35 15.35 -3.82 -6.74
N PRO A 36 15.01 -2.51 -6.85
CA PRO A 36 15.15 -1.79 -8.10
C PRO A 36 16.61 -1.70 -8.58
N GLU A 37 17.57 -1.59 -7.67
CA GLU A 37 19.00 -1.52 -7.98
C GLU A 37 19.54 -2.88 -8.40
N ILE A 38 19.10 -3.96 -7.74
CA ILE A 38 19.40 -5.34 -8.14
C ILE A 38 19.00 -5.56 -9.59
N CYS A 39 17.79 -5.16 -9.97
CA CYS A 39 17.30 -5.26 -11.34
C CYS A 39 18.12 -4.43 -12.34
N ARG A 40 18.59 -3.24 -11.94
CA ARG A 40 19.48 -2.41 -12.79
C ARG A 40 20.84 -3.08 -13.00
N LEU A 41 21.48 -3.58 -11.93
CA LEU A 41 22.79 -4.23 -12.02
C LEU A 41 22.73 -5.56 -12.77
N ALA A 42 21.63 -6.31 -12.67
CA ALA A 42 21.39 -7.52 -13.46
C ALA A 42 21.43 -7.27 -14.99
N GLY A 43 21.20 -6.01 -15.41
CA GLY A 43 21.30 -5.59 -16.81
C GLY A 43 22.73 -5.37 -17.30
N LEU A 44 23.71 -5.18 -16.41
CA LEU A 44 25.05 -4.71 -16.77
C LEU A 44 25.96 -5.81 -17.33
N ASN A 45 25.93 -7.01 -16.75
CA ASN A 45 26.74 -8.14 -17.23
C ASN A 45 26.14 -9.51 -16.84
N ARG A 46 26.73 -10.60 -17.34
CA ARG A 46 26.25 -11.98 -17.10
C ARG A 46 26.40 -12.44 -15.65
N ALA A 47 27.48 -12.08 -14.96
CA ALA A 47 27.71 -12.46 -13.57
C ALA A 47 26.64 -11.88 -12.64
N PHE A 48 26.39 -10.56 -12.73
CA PHE A 48 25.32 -9.90 -11.98
C PHE A 48 23.94 -10.37 -12.40
N ARG A 49 23.73 -10.69 -13.69
CA ARG A 49 22.48 -11.27 -14.16
C ARG A 49 22.21 -12.60 -13.46
N GLY A 50 23.16 -13.54 -13.49
CA GLY A 50 23.04 -14.85 -12.82
C GLY A 50 22.78 -14.69 -11.33
N ALA A 51 23.64 -13.94 -10.65
CA ALA A 51 23.54 -13.68 -9.21
C ALA A 51 22.19 -13.05 -8.81
N SER A 52 21.58 -12.22 -9.67
CA SER A 52 20.28 -11.60 -9.39
C SER A 52 19.09 -12.59 -9.35
N TRP A 53 19.28 -13.83 -9.80
CA TRP A 53 18.28 -14.89 -9.69
C TRP A 53 18.48 -15.79 -8.47
N ALA A 54 19.61 -15.65 -7.77
CA ALA A 54 19.91 -16.48 -6.61
C ALA A 54 18.95 -16.18 -5.44
N ASP A 55 18.38 -17.22 -4.84
CA ASP A 55 17.43 -17.09 -3.73
C ASP A 55 18.03 -16.39 -2.52
N ILE A 56 19.33 -16.58 -2.26
CA ILE A 56 20.04 -15.93 -1.15
C ILE A 56 19.94 -14.40 -1.21
N VAL A 57 19.89 -13.80 -2.40
CA VAL A 57 19.74 -12.36 -2.58
C VAL A 57 18.34 -11.93 -2.14
N TRP A 58 17.30 -12.63 -2.59
CA TRP A 58 15.91 -12.25 -2.36
C TRP A 58 15.36 -12.70 -1.01
N GLU A 59 15.95 -13.72 -0.37
CA GLU A 59 15.64 -14.11 1.01
C GLU A 59 15.85 -12.91 1.96
N THR A 60 16.90 -12.10 1.74
CA THR A 60 17.18 -10.90 2.54
C THR A 60 16.20 -9.75 2.29
N LYS A 61 15.45 -9.78 1.19
CA LYS A 61 14.50 -8.72 0.77
C LYS A 61 13.06 -9.05 1.15
N LEU A 62 12.77 -10.32 1.41
CA LEU A 62 11.45 -10.75 1.87
C LEU A 62 11.28 -10.39 3.36
N PRO A 63 10.10 -9.90 3.76
CA PRO A 63 9.83 -9.64 5.17
C PRO A 63 9.75 -10.96 5.95
N SER A 64 10.04 -10.94 7.25
CA SER A 64 10.05 -12.15 8.09
C SER A 64 8.73 -12.95 8.05
N ASN A 65 7.60 -12.28 7.84
CA ASN A 65 6.27 -12.87 7.75
C ASN A 65 5.89 -13.36 6.33
N TYR A 66 6.80 -13.39 5.34
CA TYR A 66 6.42 -13.66 3.95
C TYR A 66 5.71 -15.01 3.76
N LYS A 67 6.05 -16.04 4.56
CA LYS A 67 5.38 -17.35 4.50
C LYS A 67 3.89 -17.23 4.84
N PHE A 68 3.59 -16.50 5.91
CA PHE A 68 2.21 -16.15 6.29
C PHE A 68 1.51 -15.35 5.19
N LEU A 69 2.19 -14.39 4.57
CA LEU A 69 1.60 -13.62 3.46
C LEU A 69 1.26 -14.52 2.26
N VAL A 70 2.18 -15.40 1.86
CA VAL A 70 1.96 -16.36 0.76
C VAL A 70 0.75 -17.24 1.04
N GLU A 71 0.63 -17.78 2.25
CA GLU A 71 -0.54 -18.57 2.64
C GLU A 71 -1.82 -17.72 2.63
N LYS A 72 -1.78 -16.52 3.21
CA LYS A 72 -2.96 -15.66 3.36
C LYS A 72 -3.48 -15.09 2.04
N VAL A 73 -2.64 -14.92 1.01
CA VAL A 73 -3.05 -14.24 -0.25
C VAL A 73 -2.76 -14.95 -1.56
N LEU A 74 -1.95 -16.02 -1.52
CA LEU A 74 -1.53 -16.79 -2.70
C LEU A 74 -1.87 -18.29 -2.61
N ALA A 75 -2.42 -18.79 -1.50
CA ALA A 75 -2.74 -20.22 -1.34
C ALA A 75 -3.67 -20.76 -2.45
N ASP A 76 -4.70 -20.01 -2.84
CA ASP A 76 -5.61 -20.40 -3.92
C ASP A 76 -5.08 -20.10 -5.33
N LYS A 77 -4.01 -19.31 -5.43
CA LYS A 77 -3.48 -18.80 -6.71
C LYS A 77 -2.34 -19.66 -7.23
N THR A 78 -2.62 -20.91 -7.61
CA THR A 78 -1.75 -21.80 -8.44
C THR A 78 -0.25 -21.47 -8.33
N MET A 79 0.29 -21.45 -7.11
CA MET A 79 1.70 -21.17 -6.91
C MET A 79 2.44 -22.42 -7.33
N PRO A 80 3.39 -22.35 -8.29
CA PRO A 80 4.27 -23.47 -8.55
C PRO A 80 4.95 -23.85 -7.23
N GLU A 81 4.95 -25.14 -6.86
CA GLU A 81 5.54 -25.66 -5.63
C GLU A 81 7.02 -25.26 -5.43
N LYS A 82 7.67 -24.80 -6.50
CA LYS A 82 9.07 -24.35 -6.55
C LYS A 82 9.21 -22.92 -7.08
N SER A 83 8.38 -22.00 -6.60
CA SER A 83 8.54 -20.58 -6.92
C SER A 83 9.83 -20.04 -6.30
N SER A 84 10.65 -19.34 -7.08
CA SER A 84 11.87 -18.70 -6.55
C SER A 84 11.51 -17.57 -5.56
N ARG A 85 12.45 -17.21 -4.67
CA ARG A 85 12.25 -16.07 -3.75
C ARG A 85 12.00 -14.76 -4.47
N LYS A 86 12.64 -14.58 -5.62
CA LYS A 86 12.42 -13.44 -6.52
C LYS A 86 10.98 -13.39 -7.04
N GLU A 87 10.45 -14.53 -7.49
CA GLU A 87 9.07 -14.62 -7.98
C GLU A 87 8.07 -14.34 -6.86
N ILE A 88 8.29 -14.90 -5.67
CA ILE A 88 7.48 -14.62 -4.48
C ILE A 88 7.48 -13.12 -4.19
N TYR A 89 8.67 -12.50 -4.12
CA TYR A 89 8.80 -11.06 -3.90
C TYR A 89 8.03 -10.25 -4.96
N SER A 90 8.21 -10.58 -6.24
CA SER A 90 7.53 -9.91 -7.34
C SER A 90 6.01 -10.05 -7.27
N ARG A 91 5.48 -11.21 -6.88
CA ARG A 91 4.03 -11.43 -6.72
C ARG A 91 3.48 -10.67 -5.52
N LEU A 92 4.21 -10.65 -4.41
CA LEU A 92 3.82 -9.91 -3.21
C LEU A 92 3.92 -8.38 -3.39
N CYS A 93 4.72 -7.89 -4.34
CA CYS A 93 4.75 -6.47 -4.71
C CYS A 93 3.48 -6.00 -5.44
N ALA A 94 2.70 -6.91 -6.02
CA ALA A 94 1.39 -6.59 -6.54
C ALA A 94 0.36 -6.51 -5.38
N PRO A 95 -0.67 -5.66 -5.48
CA PRO A 95 -1.79 -5.71 -4.55
C PRO A 95 -2.48 -7.08 -4.58
N ASN A 96 -2.54 -7.75 -3.44
CA ASN A 96 -3.20 -9.04 -3.30
C ASN A 96 -4.32 -8.94 -2.26
N CYS A 97 -5.54 -9.33 -2.63
CA CYS A 97 -6.63 -9.50 -1.67
C CYS A 97 -6.34 -10.65 -0.70
N PHE A 98 -6.91 -10.57 0.50
CA PHE A 98 -6.87 -11.70 1.44
C PHE A 98 -7.80 -12.82 0.92
N ALA A 99 -7.43 -14.08 1.15
CA ALA A 99 -8.23 -15.22 0.71
C ALA A 99 -9.61 -15.27 1.38
N ASP A 100 -9.69 -14.81 2.64
CA ASP A 100 -10.91 -14.79 3.46
C ASP A 100 -11.71 -13.48 3.34
N ASP A 101 -11.11 -12.40 2.81
CA ASP A 101 -11.75 -11.09 2.74
C ASP A 101 -11.22 -10.23 1.56
N GLU A 102 -12.02 -10.14 0.50
CA GLU A 102 -11.70 -9.33 -0.69
C GLU A 102 -11.63 -7.82 -0.42
N ASN A 103 -12.12 -7.36 0.73
CA ASN A 103 -12.13 -5.96 1.14
C ASN A 103 -10.84 -5.56 1.86
N LYS A 104 -9.87 -6.47 1.96
CA LYS A 104 -8.53 -6.21 2.51
C LYS A 104 -7.49 -6.61 1.48
N MET A 105 -6.49 -5.77 1.29
CA MET A 105 -5.36 -6.02 0.39
C MET A 105 -4.04 -5.86 1.12
N VAL A 106 -3.02 -6.60 0.69
CA VAL A 106 -1.63 -6.45 1.13
C VAL A 106 -0.69 -6.46 -0.06
N TRP A 107 0.39 -5.71 0.05
CA TRP A 107 1.53 -5.76 -0.87
C TRP A 107 2.82 -5.39 -0.16
N LEU A 108 3.95 -5.66 -0.82
CA LEU A 108 5.25 -5.14 -0.45
C LEU A 108 5.53 -3.86 -1.22
N GLU A 109 6.03 -2.84 -0.52
CA GLU A 109 6.64 -1.70 -1.18
C GLU A 109 7.88 -2.18 -1.94
N LYS A 110 7.95 -1.83 -3.23
CA LYS A 110 8.88 -2.43 -4.21
C LYS A 110 10.36 -2.17 -3.92
N SER A 111 10.67 -1.12 -3.18
CA SER A 111 12.02 -0.63 -2.93
C SER A 111 12.55 -1.15 -1.59
N SER A 112 11.69 -1.20 -0.57
CA SER A 112 12.05 -1.54 0.79
C SER A 112 11.60 -2.96 1.19
N GLY A 113 10.75 -3.61 0.40
CA GLY A 113 10.17 -4.92 0.74
C GLY A 113 9.25 -4.90 1.96
N LYS A 114 8.81 -3.71 2.39
CA LYS A 114 8.02 -3.58 3.62
C LYS A 114 6.54 -3.75 3.34
N VAL A 115 5.84 -4.30 4.33
CA VAL A 115 4.44 -4.72 4.19
C VAL A 115 3.49 -3.54 4.36
N CYS A 116 2.63 -3.33 3.37
CA CYS A 116 1.54 -2.37 3.41
C CYS A 116 0.20 -3.10 3.35
N VAL A 117 -0.78 -2.65 4.13
CA VAL A 117 -2.13 -3.21 4.18
C VAL A 117 -3.14 -2.12 3.88
N LEU A 118 -4.16 -2.42 3.08
CA LEU A 118 -5.26 -1.52 2.75
C LEU A 118 -6.59 -2.17 3.11
N VAL A 119 -7.44 -1.46 3.83
CA VAL A 119 -8.75 -1.90 4.28
C VAL A 119 -9.82 -1.03 3.62
N SER A 120 -10.70 -1.63 2.82
CA SER A 120 -11.82 -0.94 2.18
C SER A 120 -12.83 -0.42 3.18
N TYR A 121 -13.53 0.67 2.86
CA TYR A 121 -14.69 1.11 3.64
C TYR A 121 -15.74 0.01 3.83
N LYS A 122 -15.82 -0.96 2.91
CA LYS A 122 -16.73 -2.11 2.97
C LYS A 122 -16.44 -3.05 4.14
N ALA A 123 -15.20 -3.10 4.61
CA ALA A 123 -14.81 -3.86 5.79
C ALA A 123 -14.96 -3.07 7.10
N MET A 124 -15.54 -1.88 7.06
CA MET A 124 -15.72 -1.00 8.22
C MET A 124 -17.19 -0.94 8.63
N ARG A 125 -17.43 -0.86 9.94
CA ARG A 125 -18.74 -0.52 10.51
C ARG A 125 -18.93 0.99 10.42
N ILE A 126 -19.89 1.43 9.60
CA ILE A 126 -20.19 2.83 9.39
C ILE A 126 -21.64 3.10 9.78
N THR A 127 -21.87 4.08 10.66
CA THR A 127 -23.22 4.41 11.13
C THR A 127 -24.11 4.89 9.98
N GLY A 128 -25.22 4.18 9.77
CA GLY A 128 -26.22 4.50 8.75
C GLY A 128 -25.84 4.15 7.31
N ILE A 129 -24.78 3.36 7.08
CA ILE A 129 -24.24 3.06 5.73
C ILE A 129 -25.27 2.45 4.76
N ASP A 130 -26.21 1.67 5.26
CA ASP A 130 -27.27 1.03 4.45
C ASP A 130 -28.41 1.99 4.10
N ASP A 131 -28.50 3.15 4.77
CA ASP A 131 -29.53 4.15 4.50
C ASP A 131 -29.09 5.10 3.39
N ARG A 132 -29.74 4.96 2.23
CA ARG A 132 -29.50 5.78 1.03
C ARG A 132 -29.75 7.27 1.22
N ARG A 133 -30.39 7.70 2.31
CA ARG A 133 -30.55 9.13 2.67
C ARG A 133 -29.25 9.71 3.23
N TYR A 134 -28.43 8.87 3.87
CA TYR A 134 -27.16 9.28 4.46
C TYR A 134 -26.00 8.95 3.54
N TRP A 135 -25.93 7.73 3.01
CA TRP A 135 -24.78 7.24 2.25
C TRP A 135 -25.18 6.74 0.86
N THR A 136 -24.32 6.96 -0.12
CA THR A 136 -24.40 6.30 -1.43
C THR A 136 -23.08 5.64 -1.79
N HIS A 137 -23.15 4.50 -2.44
CA HIS A 137 -21.95 3.83 -2.96
C HIS A 137 -21.74 4.24 -4.41
N ILE A 138 -20.55 4.75 -4.71
CA ILE A 138 -20.23 5.31 -6.02
C ILE A 138 -19.10 4.47 -6.64
N PRO A 139 -19.24 3.97 -7.88
CA PRO A 139 -18.13 3.37 -8.60
C PRO A 139 -16.98 4.37 -8.76
N SER A 140 -15.74 3.91 -8.57
CA SER A 140 -14.56 4.77 -8.66
C SER A 140 -13.37 4.01 -9.22
N ASP A 141 -12.81 4.53 -10.31
CA ASP A 141 -11.56 4.02 -10.88
C ASP A 141 -10.33 4.41 -10.07
N GLU A 142 -10.44 5.45 -9.24
CA GLU A 142 -9.41 5.93 -8.31
C GLU A 142 -9.34 5.09 -7.02
N SER A 143 -10.30 4.18 -6.81
CA SER A 143 -10.29 3.21 -5.72
C SER A 143 -9.75 1.86 -6.19
N ARG A 144 -8.88 1.24 -5.38
CA ARG A 144 -8.44 -0.14 -5.58
C ARG A 144 -9.59 -1.15 -5.49
N PHE A 145 -10.65 -0.81 -4.74
CA PHE A 145 -11.83 -1.65 -4.53
C PHE A 145 -12.99 -1.29 -5.48
N LYS A 146 -12.74 -0.44 -6.49
CA LYS A 146 -13.69 -0.03 -7.55
C LYS A 146 -14.94 0.70 -7.08
N GLN A 147 -15.03 1.00 -5.79
CA GLN A 147 -16.19 1.64 -5.18
C GLN A 147 -15.75 2.43 -3.96
N ILE A 148 -16.47 3.52 -3.67
CA ILE A 148 -16.28 4.38 -2.50
C ILE A 148 -17.63 4.66 -1.82
N ALA A 149 -17.62 5.02 -0.55
CA ALA A 149 -18.80 5.53 0.16
C ALA A 149 -18.85 7.06 0.12
N TYR A 150 -19.97 7.62 -0.30
CA TYR A 150 -20.23 9.06 -0.32
C TYR A 150 -21.30 9.42 0.70
N LEU A 151 -20.95 10.28 1.64
CA LEU A 151 -21.85 10.84 2.64
C LEU A 151 -22.61 12.02 2.04
N GLN A 152 -23.92 11.88 1.88
CA GLN A 152 -24.80 12.98 1.48
C GLN A 152 -24.98 13.97 2.63
N GLN A 153 -25.40 13.48 3.79
CA GLN A 153 -25.61 14.29 4.98
C GLN A 153 -25.68 13.41 6.23
N THR A 154 -25.10 13.85 7.35
CA THR A 154 -25.33 13.27 8.68
C THR A 154 -25.11 14.30 9.79
N TRP A 155 -25.68 14.03 10.96
CA TRP A 155 -25.31 14.70 12.22
C TRP A 155 -24.25 13.87 12.97
N TRP A 156 -24.27 12.56 12.80
CA TRP A 156 -23.43 11.60 13.51
C TRP A 156 -22.53 10.86 12.53
N LEU A 157 -21.25 11.24 12.48
CA LEU A 157 -20.24 10.47 11.75
C LEU A 157 -19.52 9.55 12.75
N GLU A 158 -19.61 8.25 12.49
CA GLU A 158 -18.81 7.23 13.17
C GLU A 158 -18.46 6.12 12.17
N VAL A 159 -17.17 5.94 11.95
CA VAL A 159 -16.57 4.89 11.13
C VAL A 159 -15.61 4.13 12.01
N VAL A 160 -15.78 2.81 12.10
CA VAL A 160 -14.93 1.93 12.90
C VAL A 160 -14.49 0.75 12.06
N GLY A 161 -13.19 0.50 12.00
CA GLY A 161 -12.63 -0.67 11.34
C GLY A 161 -11.70 -1.44 12.27
N GLU A 162 -11.57 -2.73 11.97
CA GLU A 162 -10.71 -3.64 12.71
C GLU A 162 -9.87 -4.45 11.72
N LEU A 163 -8.60 -4.66 12.07
CA LEU A 163 -7.72 -5.61 11.40
C LEU A 163 -7.32 -6.66 12.43
N ASP A 164 -7.95 -7.82 12.31
CA ASP A 164 -7.76 -8.98 13.17
C ASP A 164 -6.80 -9.97 12.47
N ASP A 165 -6.09 -10.76 13.28
CA ASP A 165 -5.31 -11.91 12.83
C ASP A 165 -4.34 -11.63 11.66
N PHE A 166 -3.63 -10.48 11.75
CA PHE A 166 -2.56 -10.13 10.82
C PHE A 166 -1.21 -10.06 11.54
N HIS A 167 -0.24 -10.81 11.03
CA HIS A 167 1.14 -10.82 11.52
C HIS A 167 1.94 -9.74 10.79
N PHE A 168 2.15 -8.60 11.43
CA PHE A 168 3.03 -7.56 10.89
C PHE A 168 4.49 -7.90 11.21
N PRO A 169 5.44 -7.65 10.29
CA PRO A 169 6.86 -7.62 10.62
C PRO A 169 7.15 -6.59 11.70
N ALA A 170 8.22 -6.81 12.47
CA ALA A 170 8.65 -5.85 13.47
C ALA A 170 8.94 -4.47 12.87
N GLY A 171 8.55 -3.42 13.57
CA GLY A 171 8.73 -2.03 13.13
C GLY A 171 7.56 -1.12 13.50
N THR A 172 7.69 0.15 13.13
CA THR A 172 6.66 1.17 13.38
C THR A 172 5.84 1.42 12.12
N TYR A 173 4.52 1.39 12.28
CA TYR A 173 3.54 1.60 11.22
C TYR A 173 2.70 2.84 11.51
N THR A 174 2.24 3.48 10.45
CA THR A 174 1.33 4.62 10.48
C THR A 174 0.04 4.25 9.78
N LEU A 175 -1.09 4.69 10.34
CA LEU A 175 -2.42 4.48 9.79
C LEU A 175 -2.98 5.79 9.20
N PHE A 176 -3.53 5.70 7.99
CA PHE A 176 -4.12 6.82 7.26
C PHE A 176 -5.50 6.50 6.71
N PHE A 177 -6.45 7.43 6.82
CA PHE A 177 -7.74 7.39 6.13
C PHE A 177 -7.65 8.11 4.79
N LYS A 178 -8.00 7.43 3.70
CA LYS A 178 -8.09 8.06 2.37
C LYS A 178 -9.49 8.66 2.19
N LEU A 179 -9.55 9.99 2.25
CA LEU A 179 -10.77 10.78 2.22
C LEU A 179 -10.74 11.79 1.07
N HIS A 180 -11.91 12.21 0.59
CA HIS A 180 -12.05 13.28 -0.40
C HIS A 180 -13.29 14.11 -0.07
N LEU A 181 -13.18 15.44 -0.06
CA LEU A 181 -14.34 16.32 0.07
C LEU A 181 -14.86 16.77 -1.29
N GLY A 182 -16.15 16.51 -1.54
CA GLY A 182 -16.84 16.73 -2.80
C GLY A 182 -17.00 15.44 -3.60
N LYS A 183 -17.73 15.50 -4.71
CA LYS A 183 -17.84 14.36 -5.63
C LYS A 183 -16.59 14.26 -6.49
N PRO A 184 -15.90 13.10 -6.54
CA PRO A 184 -14.75 12.91 -7.40
C PRO A 184 -15.12 13.14 -8.87
N SER A 185 -14.19 13.70 -9.63
CA SER A 185 -14.42 14.16 -11.01
C SER A 185 -14.86 13.04 -11.96
N ALA A 186 -14.50 11.78 -11.68
CA ALA A 186 -14.92 10.61 -12.44
C ALA A 186 -16.41 10.24 -12.23
N ALA A 187 -16.99 10.60 -11.09
CA ALA A 187 -18.41 10.38 -10.78
C ALA A 187 -19.31 11.57 -11.18
N SER A 188 -18.72 12.75 -11.40
CA SER A 188 -19.42 13.96 -11.84
C SER A 188 -19.62 13.93 -13.36
N LYS A 189 -20.84 13.60 -13.83
CA LYS A 189 -21.22 13.69 -15.25
C LYS A 189 -21.32 15.13 -15.78
N ARG A 190 -20.95 16.16 -15.01
CA ARG A 190 -21.00 17.56 -15.44
C ARG A 190 -19.76 17.92 -16.26
N PHE A 191 -19.88 17.75 -17.57
CA PHE A 191 -19.02 18.40 -18.55
C PHE A 191 -19.56 19.80 -18.84
N ILE A 192 -18.86 20.84 -18.39
CA ILE A 192 -19.12 22.22 -18.79
C ILE A 192 -17.84 22.73 -19.47
N GLY A 193 -17.92 23.01 -20.78
CA GLY A 193 -16.81 23.60 -21.54
C GLY A 193 -15.55 22.73 -21.69
N GLY A 194 -15.67 21.39 -21.68
CA GLY A 194 -14.54 20.48 -21.89
C GLY A 194 -13.64 20.23 -20.66
N ARG A 195 -13.96 20.82 -19.49
CA ARG A 195 -13.28 20.54 -18.21
C ARG A 195 -14.21 19.73 -17.29
N ARG A 196 -13.66 18.72 -16.61
CA ARG A 196 -14.36 18.01 -15.53
C ARG A 196 -14.39 18.92 -14.31
N VAL A 197 -15.58 19.23 -13.80
CA VAL A 197 -15.77 20.05 -12.60
C VAL A 197 -16.22 19.15 -11.45
N SER A 198 -15.45 19.13 -10.36
CA SER A 198 -15.90 18.55 -9.09
C SER A 198 -16.99 19.47 -8.52
N SER A 199 -18.20 18.95 -8.33
CA SER A 199 -19.27 19.70 -7.67
C SER A 199 -19.00 19.66 -6.16
N SER A 200 -18.51 20.78 -5.64
CA SER A 200 -18.35 21.03 -4.20
C SER A 200 -19.65 21.48 -3.53
N ASP A 201 -20.73 21.67 -4.30
CA ASP A 201 -22.01 22.25 -3.85
C ASP A 201 -22.67 21.51 -2.68
N GLN A 202 -22.25 20.27 -2.39
CA GLN A 202 -22.76 19.45 -1.28
C GLN A 202 -21.83 19.35 -0.07
N VAL A 203 -20.62 19.93 -0.13
CA VAL A 203 -19.66 19.92 0.99
C VAL A 203 -20.05 20.97 2.02
N HIS A 204 -20.31 20.55 3.25
CA HIS A 204 -20.67 21.46 4.34
C HIS A 204 -20.36 20.85 5.71
N GLY A 205 -20.18 21.70 6.73
CA GLY A 205 -20.12 21.32 8.15
C GLY A 205 -18.78 20.83 8.68
N TRP A 206 -17.85 20.41 7.82
CA TRP A 206 -16.54 19.86 8.23
C TRP A 206 -15.57 20.89 8.84
N ASP A 207 -15.82 22.17 8.63
CA ASP A 207 -15.04 23.32 9.12
C ASP A 207 -15.43 23.74 10.55
N LYS A 208 -16.58 23.27 11.07
CA LYS A 208 -17.11 23.70 12.36
C LYS A 208 -16.43 23.03 13.57
N LYS A 209 -16.10 21.74 13.45
CA LYS A 209 -15.36 20.97 14.46
C LYS A 209 -14.39 20.00 13.79
N PRO A 210 -13.26 19.68 14.45
CA PRO A 210 -12.35 18.70 13.90
C PRO A 210 -12.97 17.29 13.93
N VAL A 211 -12.56 16.48 12.97
CA VAL A 211 -12.78 15.03 12.97
C VAL A 211 -11.71 14.39 13.83
N ARG A 212 -12.12 13.50 14.73
CA ARG A 212 -11.23 12.71 15.56
C ARG A 212 -10.91 11.39 14.88
N PHE A 213 -9.63 11.10 14.73
CA PHE A 213 -9.13 9.82 14.29
C PHE A 213 -8.49 9.11 15.48
N GLN A 214 -8.76 7.81 15.63
CA GLN A 214 -8.19 7.02 16.72
C GLN A 214 -7.65 5.69 16.22
N LEU A 215 -6.68 5.18 16.94
CA LEU A 215 -6.00 3.92 16.71
C LEU A 215 -5.69 3.29 18.07
N SER A 216 -5.96 1.99 18.20
CA SER A 216 -5.62 1.19 19.38
C SER A 216 -5.23 -0.24 19.00
N THR A 217 -4.35 -0.86 19.78
CA THR A 217 -3.86 -2.24 19.56
C THR A 217 -4.43 -3.24 20.58
N SER A 218 -4.39 -4.56 20.28
CA SER A 218 -4.97 -5.69 21.06
C SER A 218 -4.74 -5.65 22.56
N ASN A 219 -3.60 -5.13 23.01
CA ASN A 219 -3.23 -5.07 24.41
C ASN A 219 -3.69 -3.79 25.12
N GLY A 220 -4.35 -2.86 24.41
CA GLY A 220 -4.72 -1.52 24.91
C GLY A 220 -3.52 -0.64 25.28
N ARG A 221 -2.28 -1.14 25.10
CA ARG A 221 -1.05 -0.47 25.54
C ARG A 221 -0.68 0.70 24.64
N GLN A 222 -1.01 0.60 23.34
CA GLN A 222 -0.75 1.66 22.38
C GLN A 222 -2.09 2.25 21.94
N THR A 223 -2.31 3.51 22.28
CA THR A 223 -3.44 4.30 21.82
C THR A 223 -2.90 5.61 21.27
N ALA A 224 -3.29 5.92 20.04
CA ALA A 224 -2.97 7.17 19.38
C ALA A 224 -4.27 7.79 18.87
N TRP A 225 -4.34 9.11 18.91
CA TRP A 225 -5.44 9.84 18.30
C TRP A 225 -4.95 11.17 17.77
N SER A 226 -5.69 11.68 16.79
CA SER A 226 -5.45 12.99 16.20
C SER A 226 -6.78 13.67 15.92
N GLU A 227 -6.77 15.00 15.92
CA GLU A 227 -7.91 15.81 15.52
C GLU A 227 -7.48 16.71 14.36
N ARG A 228 -8.29 16.69 13.29
CA ARG A 228 -8.03 17.44 12.05
C ARG A 228 -9.33 17.97 11.46
N TYR A 229 -9.29 19.20 10.99
CA TYR A 229 -10.34 19.74 10.13
C TYR A 229 -10.20 19.14 8.74
N LEU A 230 -11.33 18.78 8.11
CA LEU A 230 -11.34 18.40 6.71
C LEU A 230 -11.57 19.68 5.88
N ALA A 231 -10.51 20.20 5.26
CA ALA A 231 -10.56 21.48 4.53
C ALA A 231 -10.20 21.34 3.04
N GLU A 232 -9.43 20.32 2.67
CA GLU A 232 -9.01 20.10 1.29
C GLU A 232 -10.17 19.55 0.45
N GLN A 233 -10.67 20.38 -0.47
CA GLN A 233 -11.76 20.03 -1.39
C GLN A 233 -11.23 19.66 -2.77
N GLY A 234 -11.89 18.69 -3.40
CA GLY A 234 -11.62 18.31 -4.80
C GLY A 234 -10.36 17.48 -5.02
N SER A 235 -9.69 17.02 -3.96
CA SER A 235 -8.56 16.10 -4.02
C SER A 235 -8.65 15.00 -2.97
N TRP A 236 -8.10 13.83 -3.30
CA TRP A 236 -7.90 12.76 -2.35
C TRP A 236 -6.77 13.11 -1.39
N ALA A 237 -7.01 12.95 -0.09
CA ALA A 237 -6.06 13.21 0.97
C ALA A 237 -6.02 12.05 1.96
N HIS A 238 -4.85 11.83 2.56
CA HIS A 238 -4.63 10.77 3.54
C HIS A 238 -4.49 11.38 4.93
N TYR A 239 -5.52 11.19 5.76
CA TYR A 239 -5.58 11.73 7.12
C TYR A 239 -4.98 10.73 8.10
N ARG A 240 -3.89 11.13 8.74
CA ARG A 240 -3.16 10.30 9.70
C ARG A 240 -3.96 10.12 11.00
N ALA A 241 -4.26 8.87 11.35
CA ALA A 241 -4.91 8.51 12.60
C ALA A 241 -3.94 8.34 13.77
N GLY A 242 -2.78 7.74 13.51
CA GLY A 242 -1.81 7.43 14.55
C GLY A 242 -0.70 6.49 14.08
N GLU A 243 0.19 6.17 15.01
CA GLU A 243 1.28 5.21 14.83
C GLU A 243 1.15 4.08 15.85
N PHE A 244 1.66 2.90 15.51
CA PHE A 244 1.85 1.80 16.43
C PHE A 244 3.15 1.05 16.10
N THR A 245 3.73 0.38 17.08
CA THR A 245 4.96 -0.40 16.94
C THR A 245 4.69 -1.87 17.20
N VAL A 246 5.29 -2.72 16.37
CA VAL A 246 5.25 -4.17 16.47
C VAL A 246 6.63 -4.64 16.92
N ASP A 247 6.70 -5.17 18.13
CA ASP A 247 7.96 -5.65 18.72
C ASP A 247 8.20 -7.13 18.39
N ASN A 248 7.16 -7.96 18.46
CA ASN A 248 7.22 -9.39 18.20
C ASN A 248 6.37 -9.75 16.97
N PRO A 249 6.99 -10.19 15.85
CA PRO A 249 6.27 -10.54 14.62
C PRO A 249 5.49 -11.87 14.72
N ASP A 250 5.77 -12.71 15.72
CA ASP A 250 5.13 -14.02 15.88
C ASP A 250 3.76 -13.94 16.58
N VAL A 251 3.43 -12.78 17.16
CA VAL A 251 2.15 -12.56 17.85
C VAL A 251 1.25 -11.69 16.97
N PRO A 252 0.04 -12.16 16.61
CA PRO A 252 -0.89 -11.35 15.84
C PRO A 252 -1.29 -10.12 16.62
N ILE A 253 -1.28 -8.96 15.95
CA ILE A 253 -1.71 -7.70 16.54
C ILE A 253 -3.10 -7.36 16.03
N LYS A 254 -4.05 -7.19 16.95
CA LYS A 254 -5.37 -6.67 16.63
C LYS A 254 -5.27 -5.16 16.57
N ILE A 255 -5.73 -4.56 15.48
CA ILE A 255 -5.74 -3.11 15.33
C ILE A 255 -7.18 -2.66 15.22
N LYS A 256 -7.60 -1.74 16.08
CA LYS A 256 -8.88 -1.03 15.95
C LYS A 256 -8.61 0.41 15.61
N PHE A 257 -9.35 0.94 14.64
CA PHE A 257 -9.24 2.32 14.23
C PHE A 257 -10.61 2.94 14.03
N SER A 258 -10.72 4.25 14.23
CA SER A 258 -11.97 4.97 14.05
C SER A 258 -11.76 6.37 13.51
N MET A 259 -12.80 6.86 12.83
CA MET A 259 -12.96 8.24 12.41
C MET A 259 -14.33 8.71 12.89
N MET A 260 -14.37 9.74 13.73
CA MET A 260 -15.59 10.18 14.40
C MET A 260 -15.74 11.69 14.41
N GLN A 261 -16.96 12.14 14.21
CA GLN A 261 -17.38 13.51 14.50
C GLN A 261 -18.84 13.49 14.94
N ILE A 262 -19.02 13.10 16.20
CA ILE A 262 -20.31 12.95 16.85
C ILE A 262 -20.70 14.33 17.40
N ASP A 263 -21.51 15.06 16.65
CA ASP A 263 -21.96 16.39 17.03
C ASP A 263 -23.31 16.70 16.39
N CYS A 264 -24.33 16.87 17.24
CA CYS A 264 -25.69 17.19 16.83
C CYS A 264 -25.95 18.71 16.69
N THR A 265 -24.92 19.56 16.70
CA THR A 265 -25.08 21.03 16.51
C THR A 265 -25.11 21.46 15.05
N HIS A 266 -24.66 20.62 14.12
CA HIS A 266 -24.68 20.91 12.67
C HIS A 266 -24.68 19.65 11.82
N THR A 267 -25.28 19.75 10.63
CA THR A 267 -25.16 18.72 9.58
C THR A 267 -23.81 18.81 8.88
N LYS A 268 -23.38 17.67 8.35
CA LYS A 268 -22.13 17.50 7.61
C LYS A 268 -22.38 16.63 6.39
N GLY A 269 -21.77 16.95 5.25
CA GLY A 269 -22.03 16.22 4.01
C GLY A 269 -20.95 16.44 2.96
N GLY A 270 -21.02 15.68 1.88
CA GLY A 270 -20.06 15.74 0.77
C GLY A 270 -18.72 15.07 1.08
N LEU A 271 -18.67 14.06 1.95
CA LEU A 271 -17.44 13.31 2.26
C LEU A 271 -17.41 11.98 1.49
N CYS A 272 -16.33 11.73 0.76
CA CYS A 272 -15.98 10.42 0.23
C CYS A 272 -15.01 9.69 1.18
N LEU A 273 -15.32 8.44 1.48
CA LEU A 273 -14.46 7.49 2.18
C LEU A 273 -14.14 6.33 1.22
N ASP A 274 -12.84 6.09 0.99
CA ASP A 274 -12.36 5.00 0.16
C ASP A 274 -11.85 3.83 1.03
N SER A 275 -10.79 4.08 1.78
CA SER A 275 -10.06 3.03 2.49
C SER A 275 -9.18 3.57 3.62
N VAL A 276 -8.64 2.65 4.41
CA VAL A 276 -7.60 2.90 5.42
C VAL A 276 -6.33 2.17 5.03
N LEU A 277 -5.22 2.92 4.96
CA LEU A 277 -3.89 2.43 4.68
C LEU A 277 -3.10 2.27 5.98
N VAL A 278 -2.49 1.10 6.17
CA VAL A 278 -1.47 0.85 7.17
C VAL A 278 -0.16 0.60 6.44
N CYS A 279 0.84 1.44 6.68
CA CYS A 279 2.15 1.30 6.06
C CYS A 279 3.28 1.64 7.05
N PRO A 280 4.50 1.17 6.81
CA PRO A 280 5.66 1.52 7.62
C PRO A 280 5.86 3.03 7.68
N LYS A 281 6.21 3.55 8.87
CA LYS A 281 6.40 4.98 9.12
C LYS A 281 7.38 5.64 8.15
N GLU A 282 8.47 4.96 7.85
CA GLU A 282 9.52 5.46 6.93
C GLU A 282 9.03 5.70 5.50
N LEU A 283 7.90 5.10 5.11
CA LEU A 283 7.27 5.29 3.80
C LEU A 283 6.19 6.39 3.81
N GLY A 284 5.78 6.85 4.99
CA GLY A 284 4.63 7.73 5.20
C GLY A 284 4.81 9.18 4.76
N ASP A 285 6.05 9.66 4.61
CA ASP A 285 6.35 11.10 4.51
C ASP A 285 6.58 11.63 3.08
N GLY A 286 6.03 10.99 2.04
CA GLY A 286 5.84 11.67 0.74
C GLY A 286 6.00 10.86 -0.54
N VAL A 287 6.41 9.59 -0.48
CA VAL A 287 6.73 8.80 -1.69
C VAL A 287 5.59 7.85 -2.10
N MET A 288 4.86 7.25 -1.15
CA MET A 288 3.82 6.25 -1.44
C MET A 288 2.50 6.82 -2.00
N MET A 289 2.15 8.08 -1.68
CA MET A 289 0.81 8.59 -2.00
C MET A 289 0.58 8.87 -3.49
N LYS A 290 1.65 8.93 -4.30
CA LYS A 290 1.55 9.01 -5.77
C LYS A 290 1.33 7.64 -6.43
N GLN A 291 1.60 6.53 -5.75
CA GLN A 291 1.41 5.16 -6.28
C GLN A 291 0.06 4.53 -5.86
N LEU A 292 -0.68 5.21 -4.98
CA LEU A 292 -2.02 4.83 -4.50
C LEU A 292 -3.17 5.71 -5.06
N ALA A 293 -2.82 6.64 -5.95
CA ALA A 293 -3.75 7.45 -6.76
C ALA A 293 -4.05 6.75 -8.09
#